data_AF-A0A2E7TZG6-F1
#
_entry.id   AF-A0A2E7TZG6-F1
#
_cell.length_a   1.000
_cell.length_b   1.000
_cell.length_c   1.000
_cell.angle_alpha   90.00
_cell.angle_beta   90.00
_cell.angle_gamma   90.00
#
_symmetry.space_group_name_H-M   'P 1'
#
loop_
_entity.id
_entity.type
_entity.pdbx_description
1 polymer ?
#
loop_
_entity_poly.entity_id
_entity_poly.type
_entity_poly.pdbx_seq_one_letter_code
_entity_poly.pdbx_strand_id
1 'polypeptide(L)'
;SYVQEAGRAGRDGLTTECALFVRPEMLDQRLQQLKQFDPNELPINETYQFIANQGEVTVGTRPDICTPFNVAAFTSSHGYKTQTVNRSIHLLQRAGYFGKVTSLGEICLQFSFNERSQTELHEMAQMPTEEGAVARHLATFAACATIRRKQSEFSGVGLDWNRILFALRRLEEWGVLAFAEHQHLQQIEWTQPRTASKVLIPSEVGIEPYERSLERLGALGEFVETNMCRQLFIAQYFGFPDTEPCGQCDNCLEVATDATSDFSLNRIPEGGVDFTNFIKGIPPSRYNICIQTLKSAEENGHIRFEKMRIYKAG
;
A
#
# COMPACT_ATOMS: atom_id res chain seq x y z
N SER A 1 -14.11 10.51 0.20
CA SER A 1 -14.60 9.27 0.84
C SER A 1 -15.62 9.59 1.93
N TYR A 2 -15.24 10.29 3.01
CA TYR A 2 -16.15 10.61 4.12
C TYR A 2 -17.52 11.17 3.68
N VAL A 3 -17.56 12.27 2.92
CA VAL A 3 -18.82 12.89 2.45
C VAL A 3 -19.69 11.94 1.64
N GLN A 4 -19.07 11.07 0.83
CA GLN A 4 -19.79 10.09 0.02
C GLN A 4 -20.48 9.03 0.90
N GLU A 5 -19.80 8.57 1.95
CA GLU A 5 -20.33 7.57 2.87
C GLU A 5 -21.38 8.18 3.82
N ALA A 6 -21.13 9.37 4.35
CA ALA A 6 -22.11 10.11 5.16
C ALA A 6 -23.39 10.43 4.35
N GLY A 7 -23.26 10.83 3.09
CA GLY A 7 -24.39 11.16 2.20
C GLY A 7 -25.22 9.96 1.73
N ARG A 8 -24.90 8.72 2.15
CA ARG A 8 -25.77 7.56 1.95
C ARG A 8 -26.92 7.52 2.95
N ALA A 9 -26.74 8.12 4.12
CA ALA A 9 -27.78 8.24 5.15
C ALA A 9 -28.78 9.36 4.82
N GLY A 10 -29.98 9.30 5.40
CA GLY A 10 -30.94 10.42 5.40
C GLY A 10 -31.60 10.72 4.05
N ARG A 11 -31.60 9.78 3.09
CA ARG A 11 -32.24 9.95 1.77
C ARG A 11 -33.77 10.00 1.81
N ASP A 12 -34.34 9.50 2.90
CA ASP A 12 -35.77 9.54 3.21
C ASP A 12 -36.22 10.88 3.81
N GLY A 13 -35.29 11.83 4.00
CA GLY A 13 -35.56 13.14 4.60
C GLY A 13 -35.70 13.09 6.13
N LEU A 14 -35.52 11.92 6.75
CA LEU A 14 -35.46 11.79 8.19
C LEU A 14 -34.08 12.20 8.70
N THR A 15 -34.03 12.71 9.93
CA THR A 15 -32.78 13.08 10.58
C THR A 15 -31.91 11.85 10.81
N THR A 16 -30.67 11.89 10.35
CA THR A 16 -29.69 10.83 10.57
C THR A 16 -28.43 11.37 11.21
N GLU A 17 -27.85 10.60 12.12
CA GLU A 17 -26.59 10.96 12.76
C GLU A 17 -25.40 10.27 12.07
N CYS A 18 -24.34 11.04 11.84
CA CYS A 18 -23.05 10.55 11.37
C CYS A 18 -22.00 10.88 12.43
N ALA A 19 -21.28 9.87 12.92
CA ALA A 19 -20.20 10.04 13.88
C ALA A 19 -18.86 9.63 13.26
N LEU A 20 -17.84 10.45 13.49
CA LEU A 20 -16.46 10.17 13.08
C LEU A 20 -15.60 9.96 14.34
N PHE A 21 -15.02 8.78 14.48
CA PHE A 21 -14.08 8.49 15.56
C PHE A 21 -12.66 8.67 15.05
N VAL A 22 -11.95 9.66 15.61
CA VAL A 22 -10.59 9.98 15.20
C VAL A 22 -9.62 9.66 16.32
N ARG A 23 -8.50 9.04 15.93
CA ARG A 23 -7.32 8.88 16.77
C ARG A 23 -6.25 9.80 16.21
N PRO A 24 -5.75 10.81 16.97
CA PRO A 24 -4.76 11.76 16.48
C PRO A 24 -3.55 11.08 15.83
N GLU A 25 -3.09 9.97 16.41
CA GLU A 25 -1.91 9.24 15.94
C GLU A 25 -2.09 8.65 14.53
N MET A 26 -3.33 8.43 14.08
CA MET A 26 -3.60 7.90 12.75
C MET A 26 -3.32 8.91 11.64
N LEU A 27 -3.55 10.20 11.87
CA LEU A 27 -3.26 11.25 10.89
C LEU A 27 -1.75 11.36 10.69
N ASP A 28 -0.99 11.37 11.78
CA ASP A 28 0.47 11.40 11.75
C ASP A 28 1.06 10.15 11.08
N GLN A 29 0.57 8.96 11.44
CA GLN A 29 0.99 7.72 10.78
C GLN A 29 0.71 7.75 9.28
N ARG A 30 -0.44 8.29 8.87
CA ARG A 30 -0.79 8.41 7.45
C ARG A 30 0.10 9.42 6.73
N LEU A 31 0.43 10.53 7.37
CA LEU A 31 1.36 11.52 6.83
C LEU A 31 2.75 10.92 6.63
N GLN A 32 3.25 10.17 7.60
CA GLN A 32 4.53 9.47 7.50
C GLN A 32 4.53 8.43 6.36
N GLN A 33 3.42 7.69 6.18
CA GLN A 33 3.26 6.78 5.04
C GLN A 33 3.30 7.52 3.69
N LEU A 34 2.62 8.67 3.58
CA LEU A 34 2.66 9.47 2.35
C LEU A 34 4.08 9.97 2.06
N LYS A 35 4.79 10.48 3.07
CA LYS A 35 6.18 10.95 2.93
C LYS A 35 7.13 9.88 2.40
N GLN A 36 6.92 8.60 2.72
CA GLN A 36 7.72 7.50 2.16
C GLN A 36 7.56 7.33 0.64
N PHE A 37 6.54 7.95 0.04
CA PHE A 37 6.26 7.91 -1.40
C PHE A 37 6.47 9.26 -2.08
N ASP A 38 7.22 10.17 -1.45
CA ASP A 38 7.65 11.42 -2.08
C ASP A 38 8.44 11.10 -3.37
N PRO A 39 7.95 11.52 -4.56
CA PRO A 39 8.61 11.26 -5.83
C PRO A 39 10.08 11.71 -5.90
N ASN A 40 10.49 12.72 -5.12
CA ASN A 40 11.87 13.19 -5.09
C ASN A 40 12.82 12.24 -4.36
N GLU A 41 12.30 11.49 -3.38
CA GLU A 41 13.05 10.57 -2.54
C GLU A 41 13.01 9.12 -3.07
N LEU A 42 12.19 8.87 -4.10
CA LEU A 42 12.06 7.56 -4.71
C LEU A 42 13.28 7.22 -5.60
N PRO A 43 13.73 5.95 -5.62
CA PRO A 43 14.87 5.50 -6.43
C PRO A 43 14.47 5.30 -7.90
N ILE A 44 13.90 6.32 -8.55
CA ILE A 44 13.27 6.21 -9.86
C ILE A 44 14.30 5.90 -10.94
N ASN A 45 15.43 6.61 -10.92
CA ASN A 45 16.49 6.42 -11.90
C ASN A 45 17.21 5.10 -11.70
N GLU A 46 17.49 4.73 -10.46
CA GLU A 46 18.15 3.49 -10.07
C GLU A 46 17.27 2.29 -10.43
N THR A 47 15.96 2.39 -10.20
CA THR A 47 14.99 1.35 -10.59
C THR A 47 14.96 1.19 -12.12
N TYR A 48 14.94 2.29 -12.87
CA TYR A 48 14.98 2.26 -14.33
C TYR A 48 16.26 1.59 -14.86
N GLN A 49 17.42 2.00 -14.34
CA GLN A 49 18.71 1.41 -14.74
C GLN A 49 18.83 -0.06 -14.34
N PHE A 50 18.35 -0.42 -13.16
CA PHE A 50 18.33 -1.82 -12.71
C PHE A 50 17.55 -2.70 -13.68
N ILE A 51 16.33 -2.32 -14.04
CA ILE A 51 15.49 -3.08 -14.99
C ILE A 51 16.19 -3.17 -16.34
N ALA A 52 16.77 -2.08 -16.83
CA ALA A 52 17.52 -2.07 -18.09
C ALA A 52 18.71 -3.04 -18.07
N ASN A 53 19.42 -3.11 -16.94
CA ASN A 53 20.57 -3.99 -16.79
C ASN A 53 20.16 -5.46 -16.65
N GLN A 54 19.03 -5.77 -15.99
CA GLN A 54 18.50 -7.14 -15.92
C GLN A 54 18.11 -7.70 -17.30
N GLY A 55 17.68 -6.83 -18.21
CA GLY A 55 17.37 -7.19 -19.59
C GLY A 55 18.50 -7.00 -20.58
N GLU A 56 19.70 -6.62 -20.14
CA GLU A 56 20.84 -6.26 -21.01
C GLU A 56 20.45 -5.29 -22.14
N VAL A 57 19.53 -4.38 -21.86
CA VAL A 57 18.90 -3.51 -22.87
C VAL A 57 19.92 -2.46 -23.33
N THR A 58 20.24 -2.42 -24.62
CA THR A 58 21.21 -1.44 -25.12
C THR A 58 20.60 -0.02 -25.17
N VAL A 59 21.39 0.99 -24.80
CA VAL A 59 20.97 2.40 -24.91
C VAL A 59 20.58 2.72 -26.36
N GLY A 60 19.48 3.46 -26.53
CA GLY A 60 18.92 3.81 -27.83
C GLY A 60 18.08 2.71 -28.48
N THR A 61 18.02 1.51 -27.89
CA THR A 61 17.19 0.41 -28.38
C THR A 61 15.92 0.26 -27.54
N ARG A 62 14.84 -0.18 -28.18
CA ARG A 62 13.62 -0.62 -27.50
C ARG A 62 13.52 -2.14 -27.68
N PRO A 63 13.55 -2.93 -26.61
CA PRO A 63 13.34 -4.38 -26.69
C PRO A 63 11.98 -4.72 -27.31
N ASP A 64 11.95 -5.69 -28.22
CA ASP A 64 10.70 -6.22 -28.79
C ASP A 64 9.97 -7.17 -27.84
N ILE A 65 10.68 -7.71 -26.86
CA ILE A 65 10.15 -8.61 -25.82
C ILE A 65 10.22 -7.95 -24.44
N CYS A 66 9.31 -8.36 -23.55
CA CYS A 66 9.31 -7.87 -22.18
C CYS A 66 10.60 -8.26 -21.45
N THR A 67 11.15 -7.32 -20.68
CA THR A 67 12.32 -7.54 -19.84
C THR A 67 11.92 -8.21 -18.54
N PRO A 68 12.46 -9.40 -18.21
CA PRO A 68 12.29 -9.99 -16.88
C PRO A 68 13.16 -9.25 -15.87
N PHE A 69 12.64 -9.08 -14.66
CA PHE A 69 13.35 -8.46 -13.54
C PHE A 69 12.86 -9.04 -12.22
N ASN A 70 13.72 -8.96 -11.20
CA ASN A 70 13.42 -9.39 -9.85
C ASN A 70 13.53 -8.23 -8.87
N VAL A 71 12.40 -7.75 -8.35
CA VAL A 71 12.39 -6.66 -7.36
C VAL A 71 13.14 -7.05 -6.09
N ALA A 72 13.06 -8.31 -5.65
CA ALA A 72 13.76 -8.76 -4.45
C ALA A 72 15.29 -8.63 -4.61
N ALA A 73 15.81 -8.98 -5.78
CA ALA A 73 17.25 -8.84 -6.08
C ALA A 73 17.71 -7.37 -6.01
N PHE A 74 16.87 -6.43 -6.45
CA PHE A 74 17.16 -4.99 -6.31
C PHE A 74 17.16 -4.54 -4.84
N THR A 75 16.14 -4.95 -4.08
CA THR A 75 16.01 -4.55 -2.67
C THR A 75 17.16 -5.06 -1.82
N SER A 76 17.63 -6.29 -2.05
CA SER A 76 18.76 -6.88 -1.30
C SER A 76 20.09 -6.21 -1.62
N SER A 77 20.29 -5.71 -2.84
CA SER A 77 21.54 -5.09 -3.27
C SER A 77 21.64 -3.60 -2.94
N HIS A 78 20.52 -2.88 -2.94
CA HIS A 78 20.50 -1.41 -2.79
C HIS A 78 19.84 -0.92 -1.49
N GLY A 79 19.27 -1.81 -0.67
CA GLY A 79 18.69 -1.46 0.63
C GLY A 79 17.33 -0.75 0.57
N TYR A 80 16.71 -0.64 -0.61
CA TYR A 80 15.39 -0.05 -0.76
C TYR A 80 14.28 -1.02 -0.32
N LYS A 81 13.16 -0.47 0.16
CA LYS A 81 11.95 -1.25 0.47
C LYS A 81 11.22 -1.61 -0.82
N THR A 82 10.65 -2.81 -0.92
CA THR A 82 9.87 -3.26 -2.09
C THR A 82 8.78 -2.26 -2.50
N GLN A 83 8.14 -1.60 -1.53
CA GLN A 83 7.08 -0.62 -1.80
C GLN A 83 7.58 0.63 -2.55
N THR A 84 8.78 1.14 -2.25
CA THR A 84 9.33 2.33 -2.91
C THR A 84 9.78 2.01 -4.34
N VAL A 85 10.32 0.81 -4.56
CA VAL A 85 10.66 0.30 -5.88
C VAL A 85 9.41 0.14 -6.74
N ASN A 86 8.37 -0.51 -6.21
CA ASN A 86 7.08 -0.65 -6.91
C ASN A 86 6.44 0.70 -7.22
N ARG A 87 6.53 1.67 -6.30
CA ARG A 87 6.06 3.03 -6.55
C ARG A 87 6.85 3.71 -7.67
N SER A 88 8.16 3.51 -7.72
CA SER A 88 9.04 4.01 -8.79
C SER A 88 8.67 3.42 -10.16
N ILE A 89 8.46 2.09 -10.22
CA ILE A 89 7.98 1.41 -11.44
C ILE A 89 6.65 2.01 -11.90
N HIS A 90 5.70 2.22 -10.98
CA HIS A 90 4.41 2.80 -11.31
C HIS A 90 4.52 4.24 -11.85
N LEU A 91 5.42 5.06 -11.31
CA LEU A 91 5.68 6.40 -11.87
C LEU A 91 6.30 6.32 -13.26
N LEU A 92 7.25 5.41 -13.49
CA LEU A 92 7.85 5.18 -14.80
C LEU A 92 6.82 4.71 -15.84
N GLN A 93 5.87 3.87 -15.43
CA GLN A 93 4.77 3.45 -16.29
C GLN A 93 3.88 4.64 -16.68
N ARG A 94 3.48 5.45 -15.69
CA ARG A 94 2.64 6.63 -15.95
C ARG A 94 3.36 7.73 -16.75
N ALA A 95 4.67 7.84 -16.60
CA ALA A 95 5.51 8.71 -17.43
C ALA A 95 5.79 8.13 -18.82
N GLY A 96 5.33 6.91 -19.11
CA GLY A 96 5.43 6.30 -20.44
C GLY A 96 6.80 5.70 -20.75
N TYR A 97 7.66 5.41 -19.77
CA TYR A 97 8.90 4.65 -19.96
C TYR A 97 8.65 3.15 -20.07
N PHE A 98 7.65 2.67 -19.34
CA PHE A 98 7.29 1.27 -19.28
C PHE A 98 5.80 1.06 -19.56
N GLY A 99 5.50 -0.09 -20.14
CA GLY A 99 4.14 -0.57 -20.41
C GLY A 99 3.65 -1.50 -19.31
N LYS A 100 3.00 -2.59 -19.70
CA LYS A 100 2.41 -3.54 -18.74
C LYS A 100 3.49 -4.25 -17.92
N VAL A 101 3.24 -4.37 -16.61
CA VAL A 101 3.99 -5.27 -15.71
C VAL A 101 3.15 -6.51 -15.47
N THR A 102 3.75 -7.69 -15.66
CA THR A 102 3.09 -8.98 -15.42
C THR A 102 3.95 -9.82 -14.48
N SER A 103 3.34 -10.39 -13.45
CA SER A 103 4.00 -11.43 -12.65
C SER A 103 4.05 -12.71 -13.47
N LEU A 104 5.22 -13.32 -13.59
CA LEU A 104 5.34 -14.61 -14.26
C LEU A 104 4.70 -15.74 -13.46
N GLY A 105 4.40 -15.52 -12.17
CA GLY A 105 3.58 -16.42 -11.35
C GLY A 105 4.20 -17.79 -11.05
N GLU A 106 5.37 -18.08 -11.58
CA GLU A 106 6.06 -19.36 -11.46
C GLU A 106 7.57 -19.17 -11.31
N ILE A 107 8.22 -20.17 -10.74
CA ILE A 107 9.68 -20.20 -10.59
C ILE A 107 10.30 -20.28 -11.98
N CYS A 108 11.29 -19.43 -12.25
CA CYS A 108 12.08 -19.48 -13.47
C CYS A 108 13.51 -19.86 -13.14
N LEU A 109 14.07 -20.79 -13.91
CA LEU A 109 15.45 -21.20 -13.83
C LEU A 109 16.22 -20.58 -15.00
N GLN A 110 17.35 -19.95 -14.70
CA GLN A 110 18.31 -19.50 -15.71
C GLN A 110 19.50 -20.45 -15.70
N PHE A 111 19.83 -20.99 -16.87
CA PHE A 111 20.94 -21.93 -17.05
C PHE A 111 22.02 -21.29 -17.90
N SER A 112 23.28 -21.54 -17.53
CA SER A 112 24.44 -21.16 -18.33
C SER A 112 25.20 -22.42 -18.71
N PHE A 113 25.50 -22.57 -20.01
CA PHE A 113 26.20 -23.73 -20.53
C PHE A 113 27.54 -23.31 -21.14
N ASN A 114 28.59 -24.06 -20.80
CA ASN A 114 29.87 -24.01 -21.51
C ASN A 114 30.04 -25.28 -22.37
N GLU A 115 31.13 -25.37 -23.14
CA GLU A 115 31.39 -26.51 -24.02
C GLU A 115 31.42 -27.85 -23.26
N ARG A 116 31.95 -27.86 -22.03
CA ARG A 116 31.96 -29.05 -21.16
C ARG A 116 30.55 -29.46 -20.73
N SER A 117 29.71 -28.50 -20.36
CA SER A 117 28.31 -28.75 -19.98
C SER A 117 27.53 -29.42 -21.10
N GLN A 118 27.78 -29.06 -22.36
CA GLN A 118 27.11 -29.69 -23.49
C GLN A 118 27.41 -31.19 -23.56
N THR A 119 28.69 -31.56 -23.50
CA THR A 119 29.12 -32.96 -23.54
C THR A 119 28.59 -33.75 -22.35
N GLU A 120 28.77 -33.24 -21.13
CA GLU A 120 28.36 -33.95 -19.91
C GLU A 120 26.83 -34.10 -19.80
N LEU A 121 26.04 -33.12 -20.26
CA LEU A 121 24.58 -33.25 -20.33
C LEU A 121 24.15 -34.38 -21.27
N HIS A 122 24.81 -34.53 -22.42
CA HIS A 122 24.51 -35.61 -23.37
C HIS A 122 24.93 -36.99 -22.86
N GLU A 123 26.00 -37.09 -22.08
CA GLU A 123 26.41 -38.32 -21.41
C GLU A 123 25.42 -38.69 -20.30
N MET A 124 25.09 -37.75 -19.42
CA MET A 124 24.10 -37.92 -18.36
C MET A 124 22.73 -38.30 -18.91
N ALA A 125 22.32 -37.72 -20.05
CA ALA A 125 21.05 -38.02 -20.71
C ALA A 125 20.84 -39.50 -21.07
N GLN A 126 21.91 -40.30 -21.15
CA GLN A 126 21.86 -41.73 -21.43
C GLN A 126 21.63 -42.58 -20.18
N MET A 127 21.86 -42.02 -18.99
CA MET A 127 21.69 -42.74 -17.73
C MET A 127 20.19 -42.89 -17.37
N PRO A 128 19.75 -44.06 -16.89
CA PRO A 128 18.37 -44.29 -16.46
C PRO A 128 18.15 -43.79 -15.01
N THR A 129 18.57 -42.57 -14.70
CA THR A 129 18.38 -41.92 -13.39
C THR A 129 17.53 -40.67 -13.51
N GLU A 130 17.13 -40.09 -12.37
CA GLU A 130 16.40 -38.82 -12.35
C GLU A 130 17.24 -37.67 -12.94
N GLU A 131 18.53 -37.64 -12.61
CA GLU A 131 19.48 -36.68 -13.18
C GLU A 131 19.60 -36.87 -14.69
N GLY A 132 19.64 -38.13 -15.17
CA GLY A 132 19.65 -38.42 -16.59
C GLY A 132 18.37 -37.99 -17.32
N ALA A 133 17.21 -38.09 -16.66
CA ALA A 133 15.94 -37.58 -17.20
C ALA A 133 15.95 -36.04 -17.33
N VAL A 134 16.42 -35.33 -16.31
CA VAL A 134 16.56 -33.86 -16.34
C VAL A 134 17.63 -33.41 -17.34
N ALA A 135 18.77 -34.09 -17.38
CA ALA A 135 19.85 -33.80 -18.33
C ALA A 135 19.38 -33.99 -19.77
N ARG A 136 18.59 -35.03 -20.06
CA ARG A 136 18.00 -35.26 -21.39
C ARG A 136 17.09 -34.12 -21.83
N HIS A 137 16.28 -33.59 -20.91
CA HIS A 137 15.45 -32.43 -21.20
C HIS A 137 16.31 -31.19 -21.54
N LEU A 138 17.33 -30.90 -20.74
CA LEU A 138 18.20 -29.74 -20.94
C LEU A 138 19.17 -29.86 -22.12
N ALA A 139 19.60 -31.08 -22.47
CA ALA A 139 20.51 -31.34 -23.59
C ALA A 139 19.97 -30.81 -24.92
N THR A 140 18.64 -30.77 -25.10
CA THR A 140 18.00 -30.18 -26.29
C THR A 140 18.28 -28.69 -26.48
N PHE A 141 18.75 -28.01 -25.43
CA PHE A 141 19.01 -26.58 -25.40
C PHE A 141 20.48 -26.24 -25.11
N ALA A 142 21.33 -27.24 -24.90
CA ALA A 142 22.70 -27.04 -24.43
C ALA A 142 23.58 -26.25 -25.43
N ALA A 143 23.22 -26.26 -26.71
CA ALA A 143 23.86 -25.46 -27.75
C ALA A 143 23.73 -23.93 -27.54
N CYS A 144 22.75 -23.47 -26.74
CA CYS A 144 22.63 -22.06 -26.38
C CYS A 144 23.59 -21.71 -25.24
N ALA A 145 24.26 -20.55 -25.27
CA ALA A 145 25.12 -20.13 -24.17
C ALA A 145 24.36 -19.91 -22.84
N THR A 146 23.12 -19.41 -22.93
CA THR A 146 22.25 -19.17 -21.78
C THR A 146 20.80 -19.37 -22.17
N ILE A 147 20.03 -20.04 -21.31
CA ILE A 147 18.58 -20.20 -21.50
C ILE A 147 17.83 -19.87 -20.22
N ARG A 148 16.54 -19.58 -20.36
CA ARG A 148 15.60 -19.44 -19.24
C ARG A 148 14.41 -20.37 -19.45
N ARG A 149 14.01 -21.07 -18.39
CA ARG A 149 12.87 -22.01 -18.40
C ARG A 149 12.00 -21.82 -17.17
N LYS A 150 10.70 -21.83 -17.37
CA LYS A 150 9.68 -21.82 -16.33
C LYS A 150 9.52 -23.21 -15.73
N GLN A 151 9.11 -23.27 -14.46
CA GLN A 151 8.78 -24.51 -13.77
C GLN A 151 7.81 -25.40 -14.57
N SER A 152 6.79 -24.81 -15.20
CA SER A 152 5.80 -25.55 -16.00
C SER A 152 6.38 -26.25 -17.24
N GLU A 153 7.50 -25.77 -17.79
CA GLU A 153 8.16 -26.36 -18.96
C GLU A 153 8.83 -27.72 -18.64
N PHE A 154 9.06 -28.01 -17.35
CA PHE A 154 9.61 -29.29 -16.88
C PHE A 154 8.56 -30.39 -16.67
N SER A 155 7.27 -30.09 -16.88
CA SER A 155 6.18 -31.07 -16.72
C SER A 155 6.35 -32.33 -17.58
N GLY A 156 7.02 -32.22 -18.73
CA GLY A 156 7.31 -33.33 -19.63
C GLY A 156 8.43 -34.29 -19.17
N VAL A 157 9.16 -33.98 -18.09
CA VAL A 157 10.25 -34.83 -17.57
C VAL A 157 9.72 -36.07 -16.84
N GLY A 158 8.47 -36.04 -16.38
CA GLY A 158 7.85 -37.16 -15.67
C GLY A 158 8.24 -37.29 -14.19
N LEU A 159 8.79 -36.22 -13.60
CA LEU A 159 9.15 -36.10 -12.18
C LEU A 159 8.36 -34.95 -11.55
N ASP A 160 8.12 -35.00 -10.24
CA ASP A 160 7.60 -33.85 -9.50
C ASP A 160 8.68 -32.75 -9.37
N TRP A 161 8.25 -31.52 -9.14
CA TRP A 161 9.15 -30.36 -9.13
C TRP A 161 10.27 -30.46 -8.09
N ASN A 162 10.01 -31.01 -6.90
CA ASN A 162 11.03 -31.10 -5.87
C ASN A 162 12.14 -32.09 -6.27
N ARG A 163 11.78 -33.20 -6.91
CA ARG A 163 12.75 -34.15 -7.49
C ARG A 163 13.55 -33.55 -8.63
N ILE A 164 12.90 -32.76 -9.49
CA ILE A 164 13.60 -32.02 -10.57
C ILE A 164 14.61 -31.04 -9.97
N LEU A 165 14.21 -30.25 -8.97
CA LEU A 165 15.10 -29.31 -8.30
C LEU A 165 16.27 -30.02 -7.60
N PHE A 166 16.01 -31.18 -6.98
CA PHE A 166 17.05 -32.00 -6.36
C PHE A 166 18.05 -32.55 -7.39
N ALA A 167 17.56 -33.08 -8.51
CA ALA A 167 18.40 -33.54 -9.60
C ALA A 167 19.23 -32.41 -10.23
N LEU A 168 18.64 -31.22 -10.41
CA LEU A 168 19.34 -30.03 -10.89
C LEU A 168 20.47 -29.60 -9.96
N ARG A 169 20.22 -29.57 -8.65
CA ARG A 169 21.25 -29.26 -7.65
C ARG A 169 22.39 -30.28 -7.67
N ARG A 170 22.09 -31.57 -7.83
CA ARG A 170 23.13 -32.62 -7.97
C ARG A 170 23.96 -32.45 -9.24
N LEU A 171 23.33 -32.14 -10.37
CA LEU A 171 24.04 -31.84 -11.62
C LEU A 171 24.95 -30.61 -11.48
N GLU A 172 24.51 -29.59 -10.74
CA GLU A 172 25.35 -28.43 -10.41
C GLU A 172 26.50 -28.79 -9.47
N GLU A 173 26.25 -29.56 -8.41
CA GLU A 173 27.28 -30.07 -7.48
C GLU A 173 28.35 -30.90 -8.19
N TRP A 174 27.97 -31.65 -9.24
CA TRP A 174 28.90 -32.42 -10.08
C TRP A 174 29.63 -31.57 -11.13
N GLY A 175 29.25 -30.30 -11.26
CA GLY A 175 29.84 -29.36 -12.22
C GLY A 175 29.35 -29.54 -13.66
N VAL A 176 28.26 -30.28 -13.87
CA VAL A 176 27.68 -30.53 -15.20
C VAL A 176 27.06 -29.26 -15.77
N LEU A 177 26.38 -28.49 -14.92
CA LEU A 177 25.72 -27.23 -15.30
C LEU A 177 25.83 -26.21 -14.17
N ALA A 178 25.55 -24.95 -14.48
CA ALA A 178 25.29 -23.92 -13.47
C ALA A 178 23.88 -23.36 -13.70
N PHE A 179 23.13 -23.15 -12.62
CA PHE A 179 21.81 -22.53 -12.72
C PHE A 179 21.48 -21.60 -11.57
N ALA A 180 20.61 -20.64 -11.85
CA ALA A 180 20.06 -19.74 -10.85
C ALA A 180 18.54 -19.89 -10.78
N GLU A 181 18.03 -20.05 -9.56
CA GLU A 181 16.60 -20.02 -9.29
C GLU A 181 16.12 -18.59 -9.09
N HIS A 182 15.11 -18.17 -9.85
CA HIS A 182 14.46 -16.89 -9.71
C HIS A 182 12.98 -17.07 -9.38
N GLN A 183 12.63 -16.73 -8.15
CA GLN A 183 11.26 -16.68 -7.68
C GLN A 183 10.68 -15.27 -7.88
N HIS A 184 9.36 -15.20 -8.07
CA HIS A 184 8.61 -13.93 -8.20
C HIS A 184 9.11 -13.01 -9.32
N LEU A 185 9.65 -13.57 -10.41
CA LEU A 185 10.02 -12.76 -11.56
C LEU A 185 8.80 -12.01 -12.09
N GLN A 186 9.03 -10.74 -12.38
CA GLN A 186 8.10 -9.91 -13.12
C GLN A 186 8.69 -9.66 -14.50
N GLN A 187 7.83 -9.37 -15.46
CA GLN A 187 8.22 -8.89 -16.77
C GLN A 187 7.59 -7.55 -17.04
N ILE A 188 8.34 -6.67 -17.70
CA ILE A 188 7.92 -5.31 -18.04
C ILE A 188 8.15 -5.01 -19.50
N GLU A 189 7.16 -4.39 -20.12
CA GLU A 189 7.20 -3.93 -21.50
C GLU A 189 7.91 -2.57 -21.60
N TRP A 190 8.68 -2.36 -22.67
CA TRP A 190 9.28 -1.09 -23.00
C TRP A 190 8.42 -0.34 -24.02
N THR A 191 7.96 0.84 -23.66
CA THR A 191 7.13 1.67 -24.56
C THR A 191 8.00 2.57 -25.44
N GLN A 192 9.22 2.87 -24.99
CA GLN A 192 10.18 3.73 -25.69
C GLN A 192 11.61 3.16 -25.60
N PRO A 193 12.54 3.60 -26.47
CA PRO A 193 13.94 3.19 -26.39
C PRO A 193 14.60 3.55 -25.06
N ARG A 194 15.57 2.75 -24.61
CA ARG A 194 16.36 3.02 -23.41
C ARG A 194 17.10 4.36 -23.56
N THR A 195 16.96 5.25 -22.59
CA THR A 195 17.72 6.51 -22.55
C THR A 195 19.03 6.35 -21.78
N ALA A 196 20.06 7.09 -22.20
CA ALA A 196 21.31 7.23 -21.45
C ALA A 196 21.20 8.26 -20.32
N SER A 197 20.31 9.24 -20.49
CA SER A 197 20.11 10.33 -19.53
C SER A 197 19.22 9.88 -18.38
N LYS A 198 19.19 10.68 -17.31
CA LYS A 198 18.22 10.48 -16.23
C LYS A 198 16.79 10.55 -16.79
N VAL A 199 15.95 9.64 -16.31
CA VAL A 199 14.52 9.64 -16.62
C VAL A 199 13.84 10.79 -15.88
N LEU A 200 12.89 11.43 -16.56
CA LEU A 200 12.16 12.58 -16.04
C LEU A 200 10.71 12.17 -15.82
N ILE A 201 10.21 12.38 -14.61
CA ILE A 201 8.80 12.15 -14.28
C ILE A 201 8.07 13.48 -14.39
N PRO A 202 7.10 13.63 -15.31
CA PRO A 202 6.30 14.84 -15.41
C PRO A 202 5.59 15.17 -14.09
N SER A 203 5.47 16.46 -13.74
CA SER A 203 4.92 16.91 -12.46
C SER A 203 3.49 16.42 -12.24
N GLU A 204 2.69 16.42 -13.30
CA GLU A 204 1.30 15.99 -13.34
C GLU A 204 1.12 14.48 -13.01
N VAL A 205 2.19 13.70 -13.17
CA VAL A 205 2.23 12.27 -12.86
C VAL A 205 2.85 12.01 -11.49
N GLY A 206 3.90 12.76 -11.13
CA GLY A 206 4.69 12.59 -9.93
C GLY A 206 4.26 13.51 -8.79
N ILE A 207 4.80 14.73 -8.79
CA ILE A 207 4.76 15.67 -7.67
C ILE A 207 3.36 16.23 -7.41
N GLU A 208 2.63 16.70 -8.43
CA GLU A 208 1.32 17.33 -8.20
C GLU A 208 0.27 16.37 -7.59
N PRO A 209 0.16 15.09 -8.01
CA PRO A 209 -0.69 14.12 -7.29
C PRO A 209 -0.25 13.86 -5.85
N TYR A 210 1.05 13.92 -5.57
CA TYR A 210 1.60 13.75 -4.23
C TYR A 210 1.24 14.94 -3.34
N GLU A 211 1.47 16.17 -3.80
CA GLU A 211 1.10 17.41 -3.10
C GLU A 211 -0.41 17.46 -2.83
N ARG A 212 -1.25 17.17 -3.83
CA ARG A 212 -2.71 17.05 -3.62
C ARG A 212 -3.08 15.99 -2.58
N SER A 213 -2.29 14.92 -2.43
CA SER A 213 -2.55 13.91 -1.40
C SER A 213 -2.19 14.42 -0.01
N LEU A 214 -1.13 15.24 0.12
CA LEU A 214 -0.78 15.94 1.35
C LEU A 214 -1.85 16.97 1.73
N GLU A 215 -2.26 17.82 0.78
CA GLU A 215 -3.32 18.81 0.98
C GLU A 215 -4.62 18.17 1.45
N ARG A 216 -5.05 17.07 0.81
CA ARG A 216 -6.24 16.31 1.22
C ARG A 216 -6.14 15.76 2.63
N LEU A 217 -4.96 15.29 3.04
CA LEU A 217 -4.75 14.81 4.40
C LEU A 217 -4.75 15.96 5.41
N GLY A 218 -4.12 17.08 5.07
CA GLY A 218 -4.14 18.31 5.87
C GLY A 218 -5.56 18.84 6.08
N ALA A 219 -6.34 18.96 5.00
CA ALA A 219 -7.73 19.37 5.06
C ALA A 219 -8.61 18.41 5.90
N LEU A 220 -8.31 17.11 5.91
CA LEU A 220 -8.98 16.17 6.81
C LEU A 220 -8.60 16.41 8.28
N GLY A 221 -7.33 16.73 8.56
CA GLY A 221 -6.89 17.12 9.90
C GLY A 221 -7.62 18.38 10.38
N GLU A 222 -7.63 19.43 9.56
CA GLU A 222 -8.38 20.66 9.82
C GLU A 222 -9.88 20.40 10.01
N PHE A 223 -10.49 19.55 9.18
CA PHE A 223 -11.89 19.17 9.31
C PHE A 223 -12.21 18.53 10.66
N VAL A 224 -11.28 17.74 11.21
CA VAL A 224 -11.47 17.08 12.51
C VAL A 224 -11.34 18.08 13.66
N GLU A 225 -10.36 18.97 13.59
CA GLU A 225 -10.01 19.89 14.68
C GLU A 225 -10.83 21.20 14.67
N THR A 226 -11.47 21.54 13.55
CA THR A 226 -12.19 22.81 13.43
C THR A 226 -13.34 22.94 14.43
N ASN A 227 -13.55 24.16 14.92
CA ASN A 227 -14.75 24.58 15.66
C ASN A 227 -15.81 25.22 14.74
N MET A 228 -15.53 25.35 13.44
CA MET A 228 -16.50 25.84 12.46
C MET A 228 -17.60 24.79 12.23
N CYS A 229 -18.81 25.22 11.84
CA CYS A 229 -19.84 24.30 11.37
C CYS A 229 -19.25 23.28 10.37
N ARG A 230 -19.39 21.98 10.67
CA ARG A 230 -18.84 20.89 9.84
C ARG A 230 -19.33 20.94 8.39
N GLN A 231 -20.61 21.28 8.19
CA GLN A 231 -21.21 21.41 6.86
C GLN A 231 -20.61 22.58 6.08
N LEU A 232 -20.37 23.73 6.74
CA LEU A 232 -19.71 24.87 6.11
C LEU A 232 -18.27 24.56 5.74
N PHE A 233 -17.54 23.82 6.59
CA PHE A 233 -16.19 23.35 6.24
C PHE A 233 -16.21 22.52 4.96
N ILE A 234 -17.13 21.54 4.89
CA ILE A 234 -17.30 20.70 3.70
C ILE A 234 -17.66 21.56 2.48
N ALA A 235 -18.58 22.52 2.65
CA ALA A 235 -18.98 23.43 1.58
C ALA A 235 -17.79 24.22 1.03
N GLN A 236 -17.01 24.87 1.90
CA GLN A 236 -15.82 25.64 1.52
C GLN A 236 -14.79 24.76 0.80
N TYR A 237 -14.52 23.56 1.32
CA TYR A 237 -13.56 22.63 0.72
C TYR A 237 -13.96 22.19 -0.69
N PHE A 238 -15.25 21.95 -0.95
CA PHE A 238 -15.74 21.56 -2.28
C PHE A 238 -16.16 22.75 -3.17
N GLY A 239 -16.10 23.98 -2.66
CA GLY A 239 -16.51 25.18 -3.39
C GLY A 239 -18.02 25.36 -3.53
N PHE A 240 -18.81 24.81 -2.59
CA PHE A 240 -20.25 25.05 -2.52
C PHE A 240 -20.54 26.45 -1.93
N PRO A 241 -21.65 27.10 -2.33
CA PRO A 241 -21.95 28.48 -1.98
C PRO A 241 -22.54 28.67 -0.56
N ASP A 242 -22.65 27.62 0.24
CA ASP A 242 -23.24 27.67 1.59
C ASP A 242 -22.48 28.67 2.49
N THR A 243 -23.22 29.61 3.08
CA THR A 243 -22.68 30.62 4.00
C THR A 243 -23.21 30.53 5.42
N GLU A 244 -24.35 29.84 5.62
CA GLU A 244 -25.04 29.78 6.91
C GLU A 244 -24.73 28.50 7.69
N PRO A 245 -24.51 28.57 9.02
CA PRO A 245 -24.30 27.38 9.85
C PRO A 245 -25.49 26.42 9.78
N CYS A 246 -25.21 25.11 9.71
CA CYS A 246 -26.26 24.11 9.52
C CYS A 246 -27.17 23.89 10.74
N GLY A 247 -26.79 24.36 11.93
CA GLY A 247 -27.55 24.22 13.17
C GLY A 247 -27.66 22.79 13.74
N GLN A 248 -27.13 21.78 13.05
CA GLN A 248 -27.33 20.36 13.41
C GLN A 248 -26.05 19.55 13.64
N CYS A 249 -24.88 20.06 13.26
CA CYS A 249 -23.61 19.38 13.55
C CYS A 249 -23.18 19.58 15.01
N ASP A 250 -22.26 18.74 15.49
CA ASP A 250 -21.66 18.81 16.82
C ASP A 250 -21.21 20.23 17.20
N ASN A 251 -20.45 20.91 16.33
CA ASN A 251 -19.96 22.26 16.60
C ASN A 251 -21.09 23.31 16.70
N CYS A 252 -22.15 23.18 15.89
CA CYS A 252 -23.31 24.09 15.97
C CYS A 252 -24.12 23.83 17.25
N LEU A 253 -24.23 22.57 17.67
CA LEU A 253 -24.94 22.17 18.87
C LEU A 253 -24.19 22.59 20.13
N GLU A 254 -22.85 22.54 20.11
CA GLU A 254 -22.00 22.98 21.22
C GLU A 254 -22.20 24.46 21.54
N VAL A 255 -22.18 25.32 20.52
CA VAL A 255 -22.47 26.77 20.66
C VAL A 255 -23.88 27.02 21.21
N ALA A 256 -24.87 26.22 20.81
CA ALA A 256 -26.22 26.32 21.35
C ALA A 256 -26.29 25.90 22.83
N THR A 257 -25.48 24.92 23.26
CA THR A 257 -25.46 24.43 24.65
C THR A 257 -24.77 25.36 25.64
N ASP A 258 -23.78 26.15 25.22
CA ASP A 258 -23.20 27.22 26.07
C ASP A 258 -24.26 28.26 26.51
N ALA A 259 -25.37 28.38 25.77
CA ALA A 259 -26.50 29.23 26.13
C ALA A 259 -27.56 28.52 27.01
N THR A 260 -27.54 27.19 27.13
CA THR A 260 -28.51 26.39 27.90
C THR A 260 -27.88 25.14 28.54
N SER A 261 -27.12 25.35 29.62
CA SER A 261 -26.54 24.27 30.43
C SER A 261 -27.59 23.63 31.35
N ASP A 262 -28.31 22.59 30.92
CA ASP A 262 -29.21 21.87 31.85
C ASP A 262 -29.58 20.41 31.52
N PHE A 263 -29.28 19.89 30.33
CA PHE A 263 -29.85 18.58 29.93
C PHE A 263 -29.07 17.36 30.47
N SER A 264 -27.75 17.46 30.66
CA SER A 264 -26.90 16.30 30.98
C SER A 264 -26.81 16.00 32.48
N LEU A 265 -26.75 17.02 33.33
CA LEU A 265 -26.56 16.83 34.78
C LEU A 265 -27.81 16.30 35.50
N ASN A 266 -29.00 16.66 35.00
CA ASN A 266 -30.27 16.21 35.58
C ASN A 266 -30.48 14.69 35.48
N ARG A 267 -29.80 14.03 34.54
CA ARG A 267 -29.83 12.57 34.39
C ARG A 267 -28.97 11.79 35.40
N ILE A 268 -28.16 12.47 36.21
CA ILE A 268 -27.33 11.82 37.24
C ILE A 268 -28.20 11.61 38.49
N PRO A 269 -28.49 10.36 38.90
CA PRO A 269 -29.24 10.09 40.13
C PRO A 269 -28.40 10.39 41.37
N GLU A 270 -29.04 10.67 42.51
CA GLU A 270 -28.35 10.97 43.78
C GLU A 270 -27.40 9.86 44.23
N GLY A 271 -27.74 8.58 43.96
CA GLY A 271 -26.88 7.42 44.24
C GLY A 271 -25.70 7.23 43.28
N GLY A 272 -25.54 8.13 42.31
CA GLY A 272 -24.54 8.08 41.25
C GLY A 272 -24.79 7.02 40.19
N VAL A 273 -24.10 7.15 39.06
CA VAL A 273 -24.28 6.32 37.87
C VAL A 273 -22.93 5.89 37.30
N ASP A 274 -22.85 4.66 36.77
CA ASP A 274 -21.67 4.22 36.02
C ASP A 274 -21.57 4.99 34.70
N PHE A 275 -20.39 5.54 34.41
CA PHE A 275 -20.13 6.38 33.23
C PHE A 275 -20.45 5.67 31.92
N THR A 276 -20.15 4.37 31.82
CA THR A 276 -20.44 3.58 30.62
C THR A 276 -21.95 3.48 30.41
N ASN A 277 -22.71 3.25 31.48
CA ASN A 277 -24.17 3.21 31.41
C ASN A 277 -24.79 4.59 31.17
N PHE A 278 -24.18 5.65 31.70
CA PHE A 278 -24.60 7.03 31.45
C PHE A 278 -24.44 7.41 29.97
N ILE A 279 -23.28 7.14 29.38
CA ILE A 279 -22.99 7.44 27.99
C ILE A 279 -23.82 6.60 27.00
N LYS A 280 -24.19 5.36 27.34
CA LYS A 280 -25.06 4.53 26.47
C LYS A 280 -26.40 5.19 26.13
N GLY A 281 -26.93 6.05 27.00
CA GLY A 281 -28.17 6.79 26.77
C GLY A 281 -28.00 8.09 25.96
N ILE A 282 -26.79 8.34 25.44
CA ILE A 282 -26.42 9.55 24.72
C ILE A 282 -26.06 9.14 23.28
N PRO A 283 -26.55 9.86 22.25
CA PRO A 283 -26.12 9.61 20.89
C PRO A 283 -24.62 9.91 20.73
N PRO A 284 -23.85 9.11 19.97
CA PRO A 284 -22.40 9.31 19.80
C PRO A 284 -22.01 10.72 19.34
N SER A 285 -22.85 11.37 18.52
CA SER A 285 -22.68 12.75 18.07
C SER A 285 -22.59 13.77 19.21
N ARG A 286 -23.15 13.44 20.38
CA ARG A 286 -23.17 14.30 21.58
C ARG A 286 -22.16 13.87 22.64
N TYR A 287 -21.32 12.87 22.37
CA TYR A 287 -20.32 12.43 23.34
C TYR A 287 -19.35 13.54 23.71
N ASN A 288 -18.86 14.32 22.74
CA ASN A 288 -17.92 15.41 23.04
C ASN A 288 -18.58 16.46 23.96
N ILE A 289 -19.76 16.96 23.58
CA ILE A 289 -20.54 17.93 24.39
C ILE A 289 -20.80 17.38 25.80
N CYS A 290 -21.23 16.12 25.89
CA CYS A 290 -21.49 15.49 27.19
C CYS A 290 -20.22 15.40 28.05
N ILE A 291 -19.09 14.98 27.46
CA ILE A 291 -17.82 14.84 28.17
C ILE A 291 -17.34 16.22 28.63
N GLN A 292 -17.43 17.26 27.78
CA GLN A 292 -17.06 18.63 28.17
C GLN A 292 -17.95 19.18 29.28
N THR A 293 -19.26 18.95 29.19
CA THR A 293 -20.22 19.35 30.25
C THR A 293 -19.89 18.66 31.57
N LEU A 294 -19.57 17.36 31.54
CA LEU A 294 -19.17 16.62 32.75
C LEU A 294 -17.84 17.16 33.31
N LYS A 295 -16.84 17.42 32.47
CA LYS A 295 -15.56 18.01 32.90
C LYS A 295 -15.77 19.37 33.57
N SER A 296 -16.51 20.27 32.92
CA SER A 296 -16.80 21.58 33.48
C SER A 296 -17.59 21.48 34.80
N ALA A 297 -18.56 20.56 34.89
CA ALA A 297 -19.31 20.34 36.12
C ALA A 297 -18.45 19.76 37.25
N GLU A 298 -17.45 18.92 36.95
CA GLU A 298 -16.49 18.41 37.91
C GLU A 298 -15.54 19.52 38.40
N GLU A 299 -15.01 20.32 37.48
CA GLU A 299 -14.15 21.48 37.79
C GLU A 299 -14.88 22.52 38.66
N ASN A 300 -16.17 22.76 38.40
CA ASN A 300 -17.03 23.65 39.18
C ASN A 300 -17.58 23.00 40.47
N GLY A 301 -17.26 21.73 40.74
CA GLY A 301 -17.67 21.02 41.95
C GLY A 301 -19.13 20.62 42.02
N HIS A 302 -19.87 20.64 40.90
CA HIS A 302 -21.27 20.18 40.82
C HIS A 302 -21.40 18.66 40.79
N ILE A 303 -20.35 17.96 40.35
CA ILE A 303 -20.27 16.49 40.34
C ILE A 303 -18.90 16.04 40.84
N ARG A 304 -18.82 14.77 41.23
CA ARG A 304 -17.55 14.07 41.50
C ARG A 304 -17.45 12.80 40.66
N PHE A 305 -16.27 12.53 40.10
CA PHE A 305 -15.99 11.33 39.34
C PHE A 305 -15.07 10.37 40.13
N GLU A 306 -15.57 9.19 40.49
CA GLU A 306 -14.81 8.19 41.25
C GLU A 306 -14.98 6.80 40.65
N LYS A 307 -13.86 6.15 40.29
CA LYS A 307 -13.84 4.74 39.81
C LYS A 307 -14.91 4.45 38.74
N MET A 308 -14.94 5.26 37.67
CA MET A 308 -15.92 5.17 36.58
C MET A 308 -17.37 5.47 36.96
N ARG A 309 -17.62 6.07 38.12
CA ARG A 309 -18.96 6.49 38.55
C ARG A 309 -19.01 8.01 38.72
N ILE A 310 -20.12 8.59 38.27
CA ILE A 310 -20.44 10.01 38.44
C ILE A 310 -21.43 10.15 39.58
N TYR A 311 -21.20 11.07 40.52
CA TYR A 311 -22.13 11.43 41.58
C TYR A 311 -22.42 12.92 41.53
N LYS A 312 -23.66 13.34 41.88
CA LYS A 312 -23.95 14.75 42.16
C LYS A 312 -23.24 15.17 43.45
N ALA A 313 -22.64 16.36 43.45
CA ALA A 313 -22.27 17.01 44.69
C ALA A 313 -23.55 17.49 45.38
N GLY A 314 -23.63 17.28 46.69
CA GLY A 314 -24.75 17.74 47.52
C GLY A 314 -24.65 19.23 47.83
#